data_AF-A0A4P9ZTN7-F1
#
_entry.id   AF-A0A4P9ZTN7-F1
#
_cell.length_a   1.000
_cell.length_b   1.000
_cell.length_c   1.000
_cell.angle_alpha   90.00
_cell.angle_beta   90.00
_cell.angle_gamma   90.00
#
_symmetry.space_group_name_H-M   'P 1'
#
loop_
_entity.id
_entity.type
_entity.pdbx_description
1 polymer ?
#
loop_
_entity_poly.entity_id
_entity_poly.type
_entity_poly.pdbx_seq_one_letter_code
_entity_poly.pdbx_strand_id
1 'polypeptide(L)'
;SARRKSANANKMAKVFACPFPDCEKTFTKSSSAKSHEMTHSDKRPFVCPYCPRLFGRNHDLQRHRNTHNDFKPYFCDRCDVRFTRNDAMRRHQRNNPDC
;
A
#
# COMPACT_ATOMS: atom_id res chain seq x y z
N SER A 1 -1.91 -0.55 26.73
CA SER A 1 -0.90 -0.93 25.71
C SER A 1 0.16 0.15 25.59
N ALA A 2 1.36 -0.15 26.08
CA ALA A 2 2.43 0.82 26.30
C ALA A 2 2.89 1.52 25.01
N ARG A 3 2.80 2.87 24.99
CA ARG A 3 3.52 3.72 24.05
C ARG A 3 5.01 3.48 24.23
N ARG A 4 5.65 2.78 23.29
CA ARG A 4 7.11 2.72 23.25
C ARG A 4 7.61 4.11 22.88
N LYS A 5 8.12 4.85 23.88
CA LYS A 5 8.95 6.04 23.68
C LYS A 5 10.21 5.56 22.95
N SER A 6 10.31 5.81 21.65
CA SER A 6 11.54 5.57 20.93
C SER A 6 12.51 6.70 21.26
N ALA A 7 13.49 6.36 22.09
CA ALA A 7 14.64 7.20 22.40
C ALA A 7 15.37 7.62 21.11
N ASN A 8 15.79 8.89 21.10
CA ASN A 8 16.63 9.50 20.09
C ASN A 8 18.01 8.84 20.10
N ALA A 9 18.35 8.16 19.02
CA ALA A 9 19.71 7.77 18.69
C ALA A 9 19.95 8.22 17.24
N ASN A 10 20.78 9.25 17.09
CA ASN A 10 21.18 9.82 15.82
C ASN A 10 22.16 8.85 15.13
N LYS A 11 21.62 7.74 14.62
CA LYS A 11 22.34 6.73 13.85
C LYS A 11 22.03 7.04 12.39
N MET A 12 23.06 7.43 11.62
CA MET A 12 22.96 7.66 10.17
C MET A 12 22.16 6.52 9.55
N ALA A 13 20.90 6.79 9.20
CA ALA A 13 20.01 5.77 8.69
C ALA A 13 20.59 5.30 7.35
N LYS A 14 20.91 4.01 7.22
CA LYS A 14 21.36 3.46 5.95
C LYS A 14 20.27 3.72 4.92
N VAL A 15 20.59 4.55 3.93
CA VAL A 15 19.69 4.90 2.83
C VAL A 15 19.91 3.90 1.69
N PHE A 16 18.81 3.40 1.13
CA PHE A 16 18.79 2.55 -0.05
C PHE A 16 18.34 3.41 -1.23
N ALA A 17 19.26 3.75 -2.13
CA ALA A 17 18.94 4.48 -3.36
C ALA A 17 18.44 3.51 -4.44
N CYS A 18 17.56 4.00 -5.31
CA CYS A 18 17.16 3.29 -6.51
C CYS A 18 18.36 3.20 -7.47
N PRO A 19 18.69 2.02 -8.04
CA PRO A 19 19.82 1.87 -8.95
C PRO A 19 19.54 2.33 -10.39
N PHE A 20 18.32 2.78 -10.70
CA PHE A 20 17.95 3.21 -12.06
C PHE A 20 18.53 4.60 -12.40
N PRO A 21 19.15 4.80 -13.58
CA PRO A 21 19.88 6.02 -13.95
C PRO A 21 19.10 7.33 -13.78
N ASP A 22 17.81 7.34 -14.07
CA ASP A 22 16.94 8.52 -14.01
C ASP A 22 16.01 8.51 -12.78
N CYS A 23 16.36 7.76 -11.73
CA CYS A 23 15.53 7.63 -10.55
C CYS A 23 16.27 8.00 -9.26
N GLU A 24 16.02 9.19 -8.75
CA GLU A 24 16.64 9.72 -7.53
C GLU A 24 15.92 9.28 -6.24
N LYS A 25 15.01 8.30 -6.31
CA LYS A 25 14.24 7.88 -5.14
C LYS A 25 15.11 7.13 -4.13
N THR A 26 14.99 7.52 -2.87
CA THR A 26 15.70 6.91 -1.76
C THR A 26 14.73 6.39 -0.69
N PHE A 27 15.16 5.34 0.01
CA PHE A 27 14.32 4.64 0.98
C PHE A 27 15.12 4.34 2.25
N THR A 28 14.46 4.43 3.40
CA THR A 28 15.05 4.05 4.71
C THR A 28 14.94 2.55 5.00
N LYS A 29 14.23 1.80 4.15
CA LYS A 29 14.03 0.34 4.26
C LYS A 29 14.39 -0.33 2.94
N SER A 30 15.22 -1.37 3.01
CA SER A 30 15.61 -2.18 1.86
C SER A 30 14.41 -2.82 1.14
N SER A 31 13.42 -3.30 1.90
CA SER A 31 12.18 -3.86 1.34
C SER A 31 11.40 -2.86 0.49
N SER A 32 11.45 -1.57 0.87
CA SER A 32 10.78 -0.50 0.12
C SER A 32 11.51 -0.16 -1.16
N ALA A 33 12.86 -0.08 -1.12
CA ALA A 33 13.68 0.10 -2.32
C ALA A 33 13.46 -1.04 -3.32
N LYS A 34 13.54 -2.30 -2.87
CA LYS A 34 13.28 -3.48 -3.71
C LYS A 34 11.86 -3.49 -4.29
N SER A 35 10.86 -3.09 -3.51
CA SER A 35 9.48 -2.97 -4.00
C SER A 35 9.31 -1.85 -5.02
N HIS A 36 10.11 -0.78 -4.90
CA HIS A 36 10.12 0.33 -5.85
C HIS A 36 10.83 -0.04 -7.15
N GLU A 37 11.93 -0.80 -7.10
CA GLU A 37 12.61 -1.29 -8.31
C GLU A 37 11.65 -2.01 -9.26
N MET A 38 10.67 -2.74 -8.72
CA MET A 38 9.61 -3.39 -9.51
C MET A 38 8.75 -2.40 -10.32
N THR A 39 8.74 -1.10 -10.00
CA THR A 39 8.02 -0.09 -10.80
C THR A 39 8.75 0.29 -12.07
N HIS A 40 10.05 0.01 -12.14
CA HIS A 40 10.84 0.21 -13.36
C HIS A 40 10.84 -1.03 -14.25
N SER A 41 10.37 -2.16 -13.74
CA SER A 41 10.20 -3.39 -14.51
C SER A 41 8.73 -3.56 -14.93
N ASP A 42 8.48 -3.90 -16.19
CA ASP A 42 7.15 -4.33 -16.64
C ASP A 42 6.75 -5.73 -16.13
N LYS A 43 7.59 -6.34 -15.28
CA LYS A 43 7.33 -7.65 -14.69
C LYS A 43 6.17 -7.55 -13.70
N ARG A 44 5.07 -8.19 -14.06
CA ARG A 44 3.87 -8.34 -13.21
C ARG A 44 3.69 -9.82 -12.84
N PRO A 45 4.50 -10.37 -11.91
CA PRO A 45 4.52 -11.79 -11.63
C PRO A 45 3.26 -12.29 -10.89
N PHE A 46 2.43 -11.39 -10.36
CA PHE A 46 1.26 -11.76 -9.58
C PHE A 46 0.01 -11.74 -10.46
N VAL A 47 -0.50 -12.92 -10.79
CA VAL A 47 -1.67 -13.13 -11.67
C VAL A 47 -2.94 -13.25 -10.84
N CYS A 48 -4.03 -12.63 -11.29
CA CYS A 48 -5.35 -12.88 -10.70
C CYS A 48 -5.91 -14.24 -11.16
N PRO A 49 -6.40 -15.10 -10.26
CA PRO A 49 -6.97 -16.39 -10.64
C PRO A 49 -8.37 -16.28 -11.26
N TYR A 50 -9.01 -15.11 -11.19
CA TYR A 50 -10.39 -14.89 -11.64
C TYR A 50 -10.50 -13.99 -12.88
N CYS A 51 -9.40 -13.36 -13.32
CA CYS A 51 -9.38 -12.54 -14.53
C CYS A 51 -7.96 -12.34 -15.08
N PRO A 52 -7.78 -11.84 -16.32
CA PRO A 52 -6.47 -11.66 -16.94
C PRO A 52 -5.56 -10.58 -16.32
N ARG A 53 -5.94 -9.97 -15.19
CA ARG A 53 -5.17 -8.87 -14.58
C ARG A 53 -3.89 -9.35 -13.90
N LEU A 54 -2.82 -8.60 -14.15
CA LEU A 54 -1.48 -8.83 -13.62
C LEU A 54 -1.04 -7.67 -12.71
N PHE A 55 -0.34 -7.99 -11.63
CA PHE A 55 0.12 -7.05 -10.62
C PHE A 55 1.62 -7.18 -10.38
N GLY A 56 2.29 -6.04 -10.14
CA GLY A 56 3.72 -5.99 -9.79
C GLY A 56 4.00 -6.37 -8.33
N ARG A 57 2.99 -6.33 -7.46
CA ARG A 57 3.13 -6.61 -6.02
C ARG A 57 1.99 -7.49 -5.50
N ASN A 58 2.30 -8.41 -4.58
CA ASN A 58 1.32 -9.37 -4.04
C ASN A 58 0.16 -8.67 -3.31
N HIS A 59 0.43 -7.63 -2.51
CA HIS A 59 -0.63 -6.92 -1.79
C HIS A 59 -1.61 -6.21 -2.73
N ASP A 60 -1.16 -5.77 -3.91
CA ASP A 60 -2.03 -5.17 -4.92
C ASP A 60 -2.98 -6.24 -5.51
N LEU A 61 -2.47 -7.46 -5.75
CA LEU A 61 -3.28 -8.61 -6.15
C LEU A 61 -4.31 -8.97 -5.06
N GLN A 62 -3.90 -9.09 -3.79
CA GLN A 62 -4.85 -9.42 -2.71
C GLN A 62 -5.95 -8.36 -2.58
N ARG A 63 -5.60 -7.08 -2.66
CA ARG A 63 -6.58 -6.00 -2.67
C ARG A 63 -7.51 -6.08 -3.87
N HIS A 64 -7.01 -6.46 -5.04
CA HIS A 64 -7.84 -6.68 -6.21
C HIS A 64 -8.77 -7.88 -6.04
N ARG A 65 -8.34 -8.98 -5.43
CA ARG A 65 -9.22 -10.15 -5.19
C ARG A 65 -10.46 -9.80 -4.38
N ASN A 66 -10.37 -8.82 -3.49
CA ASN A 66 -11.53 -8.32 -2.76
C ASN A 66 -12.64 -7.80 -3.68
N THR A 67 -12.31 -7.33 -4.90
CA THR A 67 -13.31 -6.84 -5.86
C THR A 67 -14.06 -7.96 -6.58
N HIS A 68 -13.56 -9.20 -6.55
CA HIS A 68 -14.27 -10.34 -7.14
C HIS A 68 -15.32 -10.93 -6.20
N ASN A 69 -15.11 -10.80 -4.88
CA ASN A 69 -15.99 -11.36 -3.86
C ASN A 69 -16.87 -10.30 -3.20
N ASP A 70 -16.93 -9.09 -3.76
CA ASP A 70 -17.55 -7.90 -3.15
C ASP A 70 -17.15 -7.68 -1.68
N PHE A 71 -15.94 -8.12 -1.33
CA PHE A 71 -15.47 -8.11 0.03
C PHE A 71 -15.02 -6.69 0.40
N LYS A 72 -15.80 -6.05 1.29
CA LYS A 72 -15.59 -4.67 1.73
C LYS A 72 -15.29 -4.64 3.24
N PRO A 73 -14.02 -4.88 3.64
CA PRO A 73 -13.67 -5.01 5.05
C PRO A 73 -13.63 -3.66 5.78
N TYR A 74 -13.61 -2.54 5.07
CA TYR A 74 -13.60 -1.21 5.67
C TYR A 74 -15.00 -0.61 5.62
N PHE A 75 -15.43 0.03 6.69
CA PHE A 75 -16.75 0.63 6.82
C PHE A 75 -16.64 2.02 7.43
N CYS A 76 -17.58 2.90 7.07
CA CYS A 76 -17.75 4.15 7.77
C CYS A 76 -18.38 3.87 9.15
N ASP A 77 -17.97 4.62 10.17
CA ASP A 77 -18.46 4.49 11.54
C ASP A 77 -19.76 5.26 11.79
N ARG A 78 -20.18 6.11 10.83
CA ARG A 78 -21.38 6.95 10.94
C ARG A 78 -22.51 6.53 10.01
N CYS A 79 -22.17 5.92 8.87
CA CYS A 79 -23.14 5.38 7.90
C CYS A 79 -22.78 3.95 7.44
N ASP A 80 -23.73 3.24 6.83
CA ASP A 80 -23.58 1.83 6.41
C ASP A 80 -22.71 1.62 5.15
N VAL A 81 -21.99 2.65 4.70
CA VAL A 81 -21.18 2.57 3.48
C VAL A 81 -19.90 1.77 3.75
N ARG A 82 -19.68 0.75 2.90
CA ARG A 82 -18.51 -0.14 2.97
C ARG A 82 -17.59 0.05 1.77
N PHE A 83 -16.30 -0.18 1.99
CA PHE A 83 -15.22 0.04 1.04
C PHE A 83 -14.30 -1.17 0.95
N THR A 84 -13.79 -1.42 -0.25
CA THR A 84 -12.76 -2.44 -0.50
C THR A 84 -11.36 -1.99 -0.04
N ARG A 85 -11.18 -0.67 0.23
CA ARG A 85 -9.89 -0.07 0.59
C ARG A 85 -10.02 0.93 1.74
N ASN A 86 -9.01 0.95 2.62
CA ASN A 86 -8.95 1.86 3.77
C ASN A 86 -8.86 3.33 3.36
N ASP A 87 -8.06 3.65 2.33
CA ASP A 87 -7.86 5.02 1.86
C ASP A 87 -9.13 5.61 1.24
N ALA A 88 -9.96 4.78 0.61
CA ALA A 88 -11.28 5.18 0.11
C ALA A 88 -12.23 5.51 1.27
N MET A 89 -12.29 4.64 2.29
CA MET A 89 -13.09 4.87 3.49
C MET A 89 -12.66 6.15 4.23
N ARG A 90 -11.36 6.34 4.46
CA ARG A 90 -10.84 7.55 5.12
C ARG A 90 -11.15 8.83 4.35
N ARG A 91 -11.09 8.77 3.01
CA ARG A 91 -11.45 9.89 2.15
C ARG A 91 -12.94 10.20 2.25
N HIS A 92 -13.77 9.17 2.27
CA HIS A 92 -15.21 9.32 2.46
C HIS A 92 -15.51 10.00 3.81
N GLN A 93 -14.98 9.51 4.93
CA GLN A 93 -15.17 10.14 6.25
C GLN A 93 -14.69 11.59 6.30
N ARG A 94 -13.54 11.88 5.68
CA ARG A 94 -13.00 13.25 5.65
C ARG A 94 -13.92 14.21 4.87
N ASN A 95 -14.49 13.74 3.77
CA ASN A 95 -15.28 14.57 2.87
C ASN A 95 -16.77 14.57 3.22
N ASN A 96 -17.23 13.61 4.04
CA ASN A 96 -18.61 13.43 4.48
C ASN A 96 -18.61 13.23 6.00
N PRO A 97 -18.35 14.30 6.77
CA PRO A 97 -18.34 14.21 8.22
C PRO A 97 -19.72 13.83 8.76
N ASP A 98 -20.81 14.25 8.12
CA ASP A 98 -22.18 14.02 8.60
C ASP A 98 -22.96 13.00 7.76
N CYS A 99 -22.25 12.08 7.09
CA CYS A 99 -22.82 10.74 6.98
C CYS A 99 -22.84 10.13 8.40
#